data_AF-A0A518DT08-F1
#
_entry.id   AF-A0A518DT08-F1
#
_cell.length_a   1.000
_cell.length_b   1.000
_cell.length_c   1.000
_cell.angle_alpha   90.00
_cell.angle_beta   90.00
_cell.angle_gamma   90.00
#
_symmetry.space_group_name_H-M   'P 1'
#
loop_
_entity.id
_entity.type
_entity.pdbx_description
1 polymer ?
#
loop_
_entity_poly.entity_id
_entity_poly.type
_entity_poly.pdbx_seq_one_letter_code
_entity_poly.pdbx_strand_id
1 'polypeptide(L)'
;MTTRFARHFCSPLLLTLLVLGAALHSPQPAAGQAAGGGAAQNRAFSGYCPVTLREKTQWAPGNAQFRLMYDGREYLFVGQNELNQFRQNPLRYAACLGGDCIVTFVELGERVPGNLSLGVIPNIPDTRYHFFANEAQKKKFAADFDTYVNQGVAKYINKDVALNGNCPVVLKTTGQVTPGRPELAALYRDFRFFCSTPEHRAAFMASPEKYADAQLPPTQQQGATAPAAQPKLALEGFCPVAIVDRRAWVEGNEASADTFDGQIYLFATTQERTTFSKNQFRYAPVLGGDCIVTYANSGARVAGSVYHSAFFRDRLFLFPSDEHKRAFKENPAAYANVDLAYNGACIVSKLNLRQDLAGDPQFGLMHNGLRYQFASADLRAVFQANPDRYAVRPQAR
;
A
#
# COMPACT_ATOMS: atom_id res chain seq x y z
N MET A 1 13.03 12.65 -95.20
CA MET A 1 12.18 13.87 -95.28
C MET A 1 11.41 13.94 -93.96
N THR A 2 11.88 14.76 -92.99
CA THR A 2 11.29 16.09 -92.64
C THR A 2 9.79 15.96 -92.32
N THR A 3 9.19 16.30 -91.17
CA THR A 3 9.38 17.38 -90.17
C THR A 3 8.31 17.15 -89.06
N ARG A 4 8.65 17.13 -87.75
CA ARG A 4 8.38 18.12 -86.66
C ARG A 4 6.94 18.30 -86.10
N PHE A 5 6.89 18.45 -84.75
CA PHE A 5 5.84 18.96 -83.82
C PHE A 5 4.70 17.98 -83.41
N ALA A 6 4.23 17.86 -82.16
CA ALA A 6 4.48 18.55 -80.89
C ALA A 6 4.20 17.57 -79.72
N ARG A 7 4.91 17.71 -78.59
CA ARG A 7 4.69 16.93 -77.35
C ARG A 7 3.59 17.60 -76.52
N HIS A 8 2.52 16.89 -76.21
CA HIS A 8 1.54 17.28 -75.20
C HIS A 8 2.10 17.02 -73.79
N PHE A 9 2.08 18.07 -72.95
CA PHE A 9 2.25 18.01 -71.51
C PHE A 9 0.98 17.38 -70.90
N CYS A 10 1.12 16.32 -70.12
CA CYS A 10 0.12 15.89 -69.16
C CYS A 10 0.82 15.65 -67.82
N SER A 11 0.58 16.55 -66.88
CA SER A 11 1.11 16.55 -65.51
C SER A 11 0.21 15.71 -64.61
N PRO A 12 0.73 14.77 -63.79
CA PRO A 12 -0.01 14.27 -62.65
C PRO A 12 0.36 15.08 -61.40
N LEU A 13 -0.62 15.79 -60.87
CA LEU A 13 -0.55 16.51 -59.60
C LEU A 13 -0.42 15.49 -58.46
N LEU A 14 0.74 15.39 -57.83
CA LEU A 14 0.93 14.63 -56.59
C LEU A 14 0.44 15.50 -55.41
N LEU A 15 -0.76 15.22 -54.90
CA LEU A 15 -1.29 15.86 -53.70
C LEU A 15 -0.78 15.10 -52.47
N THR A 16 0.38 15.49 -51.95
CA THR A 16 0.85 15.05 -50.62
C THR A 16 -0.01 15.69 -49.53
N LEU A 17 -0.92 14.89 -48.95
CA LEU A 17 -1.69 15.26 -47.77
C LEU A 17 -0.77 15.18 -46.53
N LEU A 18 -0.29 16.33 -46.07
CA LEU A 18 0.48 16.46 -44.83
C LEU A 18 -0.50 16.56 -43.66
N VAL A 19 -0.80 15.43 -43.02
CA VAL A 19 -1.60 15.41 -41.78
C VAL A 19 -0.70 15.86 -40.63
N LEU A 20 -0.72 17.17 -40.32
CA LEU A 20 -0.29 17.65 -39.00
C LEU A 20 -1.33 17.22 -37.97
N GLY A 21 -1.06 16.12 -37.27
CA GLY A 21 -1.74 15.80 -36.01
C GLY A 21 -1.26 16.74 -34.91
N ALA A 22 -1.87 17.92 -34.78
CA ALA A 22 -1.70 18.75 -33.60
C ALA A 22 -2.45 18.07 -32.44
N ALA A 23 -1.71 17.44 -31.52
CA ALA A 23 -2.26 17.04 -30.24
C ALA A 23 -2.74 18.30 -29.52
N LEU A 24 -4.06 18.45 -29.36
CA LEU A 24 -4.69 19.50 -28.57
C LEU A 24 -4.33 19.29 -27.09
N HIS A 25 -3.14 19.73 -26.70
CA HIS A 25 -2.79 19.93 -25.29
C HIS A 25 -3.47 21.22 -24.83
N SER A 26 -4.41 21.10 -23.90
CA SER A 26 -4.99 22.26 -23.23
C SER A 26 -3.88 23.08 -22.54
N PRO A 27 -3.91 24.42 -22.63
CA PRO A 27 -2.86 25.25 -22.02
C PRO A 27 -2.85 25.07 -20.50
N GLN A 28 -1.70 24.65 -19.99
CA GLN A 28 -1.42 24.56 -18.57
C GLN A 28 -1.36 25.98 -17.96
N PRO A 29 -1.86 26.22 -16.74
CA PRO A 29 -1.81 27.55 -16.14
C PRO A 29 -0.36 28.04 -15.98
N ALA A 30 -0.12 29.30 -16.35
CA ALA A 30 1.20 29.92 -16.24
C ALA A 30 1.69 29.94 -14.78
N ALA A 31 2.99 29.73 -14.59
CA ALA A 31 3.61 29.76 -13.28
C ALA A 31 3.53 31.17 -12.68
N GLY A 32 2.79 31.30 -11.58
CA GLY A 32 2.79 32.49 -10.75
C GLY A 32 1.55 33.36 -10.89
N GLN A 33 0.63 33.20 -9.94
CA GLN A 33 -0.04 34.31 -9.25
C GLN A 33 -0.66 33.75 -7.97
N ALA A 34 0.11 33.81 -6.88
CA ALA A 34 -0.46 33.91 -5.55
C ALA A 34 -0.87 35.38 -5.37
N ALA A 35 -2.18 35.67 -5.28
CA ALA A 35 -2.66 36.95 -4.73
C ALA A 35 -4.15 36.93 -4.38
N GLY A 36 -4.46 37.25 -3.11
CA GLY A 36 -5.60 38.11 -2.77
C GLY A 36 -6.93 37.48 -2.32
N GLY A 37 -7.22 37.60 -1.02
CA GLY A 37 -8.59 37.57 -0.47
C GLY A 37 -9.11 36.19 -0.01
N GLY A 38 -9.48 36.10 1.28
CA GLY A 38 -9.77 34.87 2.05
C GLY A 38 -10.85 33.90 1.53
N ALA A 39 -11.47 34.13 0.39
CA ALA A 39 -12.37 33.17 -0.28
C ALA A 39 -11.69 32.40 -1.44
N ALA A 40 -10.69 32.99 -2.12
CA ALA A 40 -9.96 32.34 -3.21
C ALA A 40 -8.90 31.36 -2.71
N GLN A 41 -8.35 31.59 -1.51
CA GLN A 41 -7.28 30.76 -0.94
C GLN A 41 -7.74 29.39 -0.45
N ASN A 42 -9.05 29.20 -0.23
CA ASN A 42 -9.59 27.93 0.26
C ASN A 42 -10.08 27.00 -0.87
N ARG A 43 -9.80 27.34 -2.13
CA ARG A 43 -10.18 26.50 -3.27
C ARG A 43 -9.12 25.45 -3.54
N ALA A 44 -9.54 24.19 -3.46
CA ALA A 44 -8.70 23.08 -3.87
C ALA A 44 -8.37 23.20 -5.37
N PHE A 45 -7.15 22.79 -5.74
CA PHE A 45 -6.67 22.82 -7.12
C PHE A 45 -6.82 24.19 -7.81
N SER A 46 -6.78 25.30 -7.04
CA SER A 46 -7.02 26.66 -7.56
C SER A 46 -8.34 26.81 -8.35
N GLY A 47 -9.36 26.01 -8.02
CA GLY A 47 -10.67 26.04 -8.69
C GLY A 47 -10.76 25.20 -9.97
N TYR A 48 -9.72 24.45 -10.33
CA TYR A 48 -9.80 23.46 -11.40
C TYR A 48 -10.42 22.15 -10.90
N CYS A 49 -11.08 21.43 -11.80
CA CYS A 49 -11.74 20.17 -11.47
C CYS A 49 -10.70 19.05 -11.25
N PRO A 50 -10.62 18.46 -10.04
CA PRO A 50 -9.63 17.42 -9.76
C PRO A 50 -9.93 16.10 -10.50
N VAL A 51 -11.20 15.85 -10.85
CA VAL A 51 -11.62 14.65 -11.55
C VAL A 51 -11.16 14.67 -13.01
N THR A 52 -11.32 15.81 -13.71
CA THR A 52 -10.80 15.94 -15.08
C THR A 52 -9.28 15.96 -15.11
N LEU A 53 -8.65 16.52 -14.08
CA LEU A 53 -7.21 16.43 -13.90
C LEU A 53 -6.77 14.96 -13.83
N ARG A 54 -7.36 14.19 -12.92
CA ARG A 54 -6.93 12.82 -12.66
C ARG A 54 -7.26 11.86 -13.81
N GLU A 55 -8.51 11.89 -14.27
CA GLU A 55 -9.02 10.89 -15.21
C GLU A 55 -8.75 11.25 -16.67
N LYS A 56 -8.58 12.54 -16.98
CA LYS A 56 -8.41 13.05 -18.35
C LYS A 56 -7.11 13.82 -18.56
N THR A 57 -6.29 14.04 -17.52
CA THR A 57 -5.09 14.90 -17.58
C THR A 57 -5.37 16.32 -18.09
N GLN A 58 -6.58 16.84 -17.81
CA GLN A 58 -7.06 18.12 -18.35
C GLN A 58 -7.40 19.12 -17.25
N TRP A 59 -6.78 20.30 -17.34
CA TRP A 59 -7.08 21.49 -16.55
C TRP A 59 -8.39 22.12 -17.01
N ALA A 60 -9.50 21.58 -16.54
CA ALA A 60 -10.82 22.15 -16.80
C ALA A 60 -11.26 23.03 -15.62
N PRO A 61 -11.61 24.30 -15.83
CA PRO A 61 -12.09 25.18 -14.76
C PRO A 61 -13.40 24.62 -14.20
N GLY A 62 -13.50 24.54 -12.87
CA GLY A 62 -14.73 24.09 -12.22
C GLY A 62 -15.83 25.15 -12.26
N ASN A 63 -17.07 24.71 -12.24
CA ASN A 63 -18.25 25.57 -12.21
C ASN A 63 -18.74 25.74 -10.76
N ALA A 64 -19.00 26.97 -10.34
CA ALA A 64 -19.48 27.29 -8.99
C ALA A 64 -20.83 26.64 -8.64
N GLN A 65 -21.64 26.24 -9.62
CA GLN A 65 -22.87 25.47 -9.41
C GLN A 65 -22.59 24.04 -8.93
N PHE A 66 -21.45 23.46 -9.31
CA PHE A 66 -21.03 22.12 -8.90
C PHE A 66 -19.85 22.26 -7.94
N ARG A 67 -20.15 22.59 -6.69
CA ARG A 67 -19.17 22.77 -5.61
C ARG A 67 -19.42 21.83 -4.44
N LEU A 68 -18.35 21.47 -3.74
CA LEU A 68 -18.41 20.67 -2.51
C LEU A 68 -17.34 21.16 -1.52
N MET A 69 -17.75 21.41 -0.28
CA MET A 69 -16.80 21.56 0.82
C MET A 69 -16.34 20.18 1.28
N TYR A 70 -15.03 19.94 1.25
CA TYR A 70 -14.44 18.69 1.71
C TYR A 70 -13.06 18.96 2.32
N ASP A 71 -12.81 18.41 3.51
CA ASP A 71 -11.58 18.62 4.28
C ASP A 71 -11.22 20.11 4.45
N GLY A 72 -12.22 20.92 4.79
CA GLY A 72 -12.06 22.36 4.98
C GLY A 72 -11.91 23.17 3.69
N ARG A 73 -11.78 22.53 2.51
CA ARG A 73 -11.52 23.18 1.21
C ARG A 73 -12.73 23.12 0.28
N GLU A 74 -12.85 24.13 -0.57
CA GLU A 74 -13.87 24.18 -1.64
C GLU A 74 -13.34 23.50 -2.89
N TYR A 75 -14.02 22.43 -3.32
CA TYR A 75 -13.77 21.78 -4.60
C TYR A 75 -14.81 22.23 -5.61
N LEU A 76 -14.35 22.55 -6.84
CA LEU A 76 -15.21 22.89 -7.97
C LEU A 76 -15.13 21.79 -9.03
N PHE A 77 -16.25 21.50 -9.69
CA PHE A 77 -16.36 20.45 -10.70
C PHE A 77 -16.90 21.02 -12.01
N VAL A 78 -16.48 20.47 -13.15
CA VAL A 78 -17.00 20.90 -14.46
C VAL A 78 -18.49 20.61 -14.62
N GLY A 79 -19.00 19.58 -13.94
CA GLY A 79 -20.36 19.10 -14.07
C GLY A 79 -20.81 18.22 -12.91
N GLN A 80 -22.09 17.86 -12.90
CA GLN A 80 -22.71 16.99 -11.90
C GLN A 80 -22.07 15.59 -11.85
N ASN A 81 -21.60 15.08 -12.99
CA ASN A 81 -20.98 13.77 -13.08
C ASN A 81 -19.65 13.70 -12.30
N GLU A 82 -18.79 14.68 -12.48
CA GLU A 82 -17.51 14.79 -11.75
C GLU A 82 -17.73 15.04 -10.26
N LEU A 83 -18.73 15.85 -9.88
CA LEU A 83 -19.14 16.00 -8.49
C LEU A 83 -19.56 14.64 -7.87
N ASN A 84 -20.33 13.84 -8.60
CA ASN A 84 -20.76 12.51 -8.13
C ASN A 84 -19.58 11.54 -7.99
N GLN A 85 -18.67 11.51 -8.96
CA GLN A 85 -17.43 10.72 -8.87
C GLN A 85 -16.61 11.12 -7.64
N PHE A 86 -16.46 12.42 -7.39
CA PHE A 86 -15.77 12.90 -6.21
C PHE A 86 -16.47 12.44 -4.92
N ARG A 87 -17.81 12.54 -4.83
CA ARG A 87 -18.56 12.09 -3.65
C ARG A 87 -18.40 10.60 -3.36
N GLN A 88 -18.28 9.78 -4.41
CA GLN A 88 -18.09 8.33 -4.28
C GLN A 88 -16.73 7.98 -3.69
N ASN A 89 -15.65 8.63 -4.15
CA ASN A 89 -14.30 8.40 -3.63
C ASN A 89 -13.49 9.71 -3.56
N PRO A 90 -13.73 10.56 -2.54
CA PRO A 90 -13.04 11.85 -2.44
C PRO A 90 -11.52 11.73 -2.33
N LEU A 91 -11.02 10.68 -1.69
CA LEU A 91 -9.60 10.44 -1.48
C LEU A 91 -8.83 10.19 -2.77
N ARG A 92 -9.50 9.62 -3.77
CA ARG A 92 -8.96 9.48 -5.12
C ARG A 92 -8.69 10.85 -5.75
N TYR A 93 -9.46 11.89 -5.44
CA TYR A 93 -9.35 13.17 -6.15
C TYR A 93 -8.71 14.27 -5.30
N ALA A 94 -8.73 14.15 -3.98
CA ALA A 94 -8.08 15.09 -3.07
C ALA A 94 -6.56 15.08 -3.25
N ALA A 95 -5.94 16.25 -3.10
CA ALA A 95 -4.48 16.36 -3.10
C ALA A 95 -3.87 15.79 -1.82
N CYS A 96 -2.62 15.31 -1.90
CA CYS A 96 -1.82 15.04 -0.72
C CYS A 96 -1.55 16.37 0.03
N LEU A 97 -1.65 16.35 1.36
CA LEU A 97 -1.46 17.52 2.23
C LEU A 97 -2.29 18.74 1.79
N GLY A 98 -3.50 18.50 1.27
CA GLY A 98 -4.38 19.56 0.78
C GLY A 98 -3.83 20.35 -0.42
N GLY A 99 -2.72 19.95 -1.03
CA GLY A 99 -2.07 20.67 -2.12
C GLY A 99 -0.79 21.41 -1.73
N ASP A 100 -0.35 21.28 -0.47
CA ASP A 100 0.90 21.88 -0.02
C ASP A 100 2.13 21.07 -0.49
N CYS A 101 3.28 21.73 -0.52
CA CYS A 101 4.52 21.13 -0.97
C CYS A 101 5.00 20.03 -0.01
N ILE A 102 4.98 18.79 -0.49
CA ILE A 102 5.39 17.64 0.31
C ILE A 102 6.86 17.69 0.72
N VAL A 103 7.75 18.16 -0.15
CA VAL A 103 9.19 18.24 0.15
C VAL A 103 9.47 19.25 1.25
N THR A 104 8.91 20.47 1.15
CA THR A 104 9.05 21.49 2.20
C THR A 104 8.48 21.00 3.53
N PHE A 105 7.30 20.37 3.48
CA PHE A 105 6.65 19.87 4.67
C PHE A 105 7.47 18.77 5.36
N VAL A 106 8.01 17.82 4.60
CA VAL A 106 8.83 16.72 5.13
C VAL A 106 10.16 17.22 5.69
N GLU A 107 10.85 18.12 4.97
CA GLU A 107 12.18 18.60 5.36
C GLU A 107 12.12 19.61 6.51
N LEU A 108 11.13 20.52 6.50
CA LEU A 108 11.09 21.69 7.38
C LEU A 108 9.88 21.70 8.33
N GLY A 109 8.85 20.88 8.09
CA GLY A 109 7.60 20.92 8.84
C GLY A 109 6.68 22.09 8.46
N GLU A 110 7.04 22.87 7.44
CA GLU A 110 6.31 24.07 7.03
C GLU A 110 5.29 23.77 5.92
N ARG A 111 4.11 24.39 6.04
CA ARG A 111 3.06 24.35 5.02
C ARG A 111 3.31 25.45 4.00
N VAL A 112 3.83 25.10 2.83
CA VAL A 112 4.00 26.03 1.71
C VAL A 112 3.11 25.56 0.57
N PRO A 113 2.21 26.40 0.02
CA PRO A 113 1.35 26.02 -1.09
C PRO A 113 2.15 25.47 -2.27
N GLY A 114 1.72 24.32 -2.78
CA GLY A 114 2.32 23.75 -3.97
C GLY A 114 1.87 24.46 -5.25
N ASN A 115 2.79 24.56 -6.21
CA ASN A 115 2.46 25.04 -7.54
C ASN A 115 1.74 23.94 -8.31
N LEU A 116 0.51 24.28 -8.72
CA LEU A 116 -0.41 23.41 -9.42
C LEU A 116 0.19 22.84 -10.73
N SER A 117 0.97 23.64 -11.44
CA SER A 117 1.69 23.27 -12.67
C SER A 117 2.85 22.29 -12.45
N LEU A 118 3.27 22.11 -11.20
CA LEU A 118 4.30 21.14 -10.82
C LEU A 118 3.72 19.83 -10.29
N GLY A 119 2.40 19.70 -10.21
CA GLY A 119 1.71 18.53 -9.67
C GLY A 119 2.09 17.22 -10.37
N VAL A 120 2.32 16.17 -9.58
CA VAL A 120 2.63 14.82 -10.05
C VAL A 120 1.70 13.82 -9.36
N ILE A 121 1.13 12.89 -10.13
CA ILE A 121 0.60 11.64 -9.59
C ILE A 121 1.65 10.55 -9.88
N PRO A 122 2.24 9.92 -8.85
CA PRO A 122 3.14 8.80 -9.03
C PRO A 122 2.43 7.62 -9.72
N ASN A 123 3.15 6.85 -10.54
CA ASN A 123 2.57 5.65 -11.18
C ASN A 123 2.52 4.46 -10.21
N ILE A 124 1.85 4.65 -9.08
CA ILE A 124 1.65 3.66 -8.01
C ILE A 124 0.15 3.65 -7.68
N PRO A 125 -0.46 2.46 -7.48
CA PRO A 125 -1.85 2.35 -7.07
C PRO A 125 -2.16 3.22 -5.85
N ASP A 126 -3.34 3.85 -5.85
CA ASP A 126 -3.88 4.66 -4.75
C ASP A 126 -3.07 5.89 -4.31
N THR A 127 -2.16 6.37 -5.17
CA THR A 127 -1.50 7.65 -4.94
C THR A 127 -2.37 8.85 -5.31
N ARG A 128 -2.07 9.98 -4.67
CA ARG A 128 -2.76 11.27 -4.86
C ARG A 128 -1.85 12.24 -5.63
N TYR A 129 -2.39 13.41 -6.00
CA TYR A 129 -1.54 14.49 -6.49
C TYR A 129 -0.60 15.00 -5.39
N HIS A 130 0.69 15.03 -5.70
CA HIS A 130 1.72 15.69 -4.91
C HIS A 130 2.12 16.99 -5.62
N PHE A 131 2.17 18.09 -4.89
CA PHE A 131 2.57 19.39 -5.42
C PHE A 131 3.88 19.85 -4.82
N PHE A 132 4.53 20.81 -5.49
CA PHE A 132 5.84 21.33 -5.13
C PHE A 132 5.84 22.84 -5.22
N ALA A 133 6.44 23.55 -4.27
CA ALA A 133 6.45 25.02 -4.31
C ALA A 133 7.31 25.52 -5.50
N ASN A 134 8.33 24.76 -5.91
CA ASN A 134 9.18 25.06 -7.06
C ASN A 134 9.79 23.80 -7.71
N GLU A 135 10.43 24.00 -8.87
CA GLU A 135 11.06 22.92 -9.66
C GLU A 135 12.19 22.21 -8.91
N ALA A 136 12.93 22.90 -8.03
CA ALA A 136 13.99 22.26 -7.25
C ALA A 136 13.42 21.20 -6.29
N GLN A 137 12.28 21.49 -5.66
CA GLN A 137 11.58 20.53 -4.79
C GLN A 137 10.98 19.36 -5.58
N LYS A 138 10.42 19.62 -6.76
CA LYS A 138 9.96 18.56 -7.67
C LYS A 138 11.11 17.64 -8.07
N LYS A 139 12.28 18.21 -8.37
CA LYS A 139 13.48 17.45 -8.71
C LYS A 139 13.99 16.62 -7.53
N LYS A 140 14.01 17.18 -6.31
CA LYS A 140 14.30 16.43 -5.09
C LYS A 140 13.35 15.25 -4.91
N PHE A 141 12.04 15.49 -5.07
CA PHE A 141 11.02 14.46 -4.98
C PHE A 141 11.23 13.34 -6.00
N ALA A 142 11.54 13.68 -7.25
CA ALA A 142 11.79 12.68 -8.29
C ALA A 142 13.09 11.89 -8.05
N ALA A 143 14.12 12.53 -7.49
CA ALA A 143 15.41 11.90 -7.23
C ALA A 143 15.39 10.94 -6.04
N ASP A 144 14.55 11.21 -5.05
CA ASP A 144 14.40 10.40 -3.85
C ASP A 144 12.93 10.21 -3.49
N PHE A 145 12.22 9.63 -4.45
CA PHE A 145 10.79 9.34 -4.33
C PHE A 145 10.48 8.53 -3.07
N ASP A 146 11.31 7.52 -2.77
CA ASP A 146 11.17 6.71 -1.58
C ASP A 146 11.33 7.54 -0.32
N THR A 147 12.20 8.55 -0.25
CA THR A 147 12.18 9.44 0.92
C THR A 147 10.88 10.23 1.01
N TYR A 148 10.44 10.93 -0.02
CA TYR A 148 9.27 11.80 0.14
C TYR A 148 7.91 11.10 0.06
N VAL A 149 7.87 9.84 -0.39
CA VAL A 149 6.67 9.00 -0.49
C VAL A 149 6.70 7.76 0.43
N ASN A 150 7.88 7.31 0.88
CA ASN A 150 8.01 6.13 1.75
C ASN A 150 8.73 6.38 3.12
N GLN A 151 9.81 7.19 3.21
CA GLN A 151 10.62 7.36 4.45
C GLN A 151 10.34 8.66 5.23
N GLY A 152 10.37 9.82 4.59
CA GLY A 152 9.73 11.07 5.02
C GLY A 152 8.21 10.93 5.20
N VAL A 153 7.63 9.89 4.59
CA VAL A 153 6.25 9.42 4.75
C VAL A 153 6.03 8.59 6.01
N ALA A 154 7.02 7.82 6.47
CA ALA A 154 6.94 7.20 7.78
C ALA A 154 6.86 8.24 8.92
N LYS A 155 7.38 9.47 8.69
CA LYS A 155 7.27 10.59 9.65
C LYS A 155 6.00 11.45 9.49
N TYR A 156 5.39 11.51 8.30
CA TYR A 156 4.30 12.47 8.01
C TYR A 156 3.10 11.97 7.17
N ILE A 157 3.18 10.87 6.42
CA ILE A 157 2.01 10.23 5.75
C ILE A 157 1.43 9.09 6.61
N ASN A 158 2.14 8.59 7.61
CA ASN A 158 1.51 7.87 8.72
C ASN A 158 0.97 8.81 9.81
N LYS A 159 1.17 10.13 9.67
CA LYS A 159 0.51 11.13 10.53
C LYS A 159 -0.79 11.63 9.98
N ASP A 160 -1.04 11.69 8.66
CA ASP A 160 -2.43 11.95 8.24
C ASP A 160 -3.33 10.77 8.66
N VAL A 161 -2.82 9.54 8.75
CA VAL A 161 -3.59 8.44 9.37
C VAL A 161 -3.72 8.66 10.88
N ALA A 162 -4.84 9.22 11.30
CA ALA A 162 -5.16 9.41 12.69
C ALA A 162 -5.28 8.06 13.42
N LEU A 163 -4.98 8.06 14.72
CA LEU A 163 -5.17 6.91 15.62
C LEU A 163 -4.42 5.64 15.20
N ASN A 164 -3.30 5.78 14.49
CA ASN A 164 -2.53 4.67 13.92
C ASN A 164 -3.42 3.72 13.09
N GLY A 165 -4.41 4.27 12.39
CA GLY A 165 -5.31 3.52 11.51
C GLY A 165 -6.44 2.78 12.24
N ASN A 166 -6.64 3.02 13.53
CA ASN A 166 -7.75 2.46 14.29
C ASN A 166 -9.02 3.29 14.14
N CYS A 167 -10.16 2.60 14.20
CA CYS A 167 -11.48 3.18 14.02
C CYS A 167 -11.79 4.22 15.11
N PRO A 168 -11.97 5.51 14.75
CA PRO A 168 -12.22 6.57 15.73
C PRO A 168 -13.59 6.41 16.40
N VAL A 169 -14.57 5.85 15.68
CA VAL A 169 -15.92 5.65 16.21
C VAL A 169 -15.92 4.59 17.29
N VAL A 170 -15.33 3.42 17.02
CA VAL A 170 -15.24 2.32 18.01
C VAL A 170 -14.40 2.75 19.20
N LEU A 171 -13.25 3.40 18.96
CA LEU A 171 -12.39 3.86 20.04
C LEU A 171 -13.11 4.84 20.98
N LYS A 172 -13.89 5.78 20.43
CA LYS A 172 -14.62 6.77 21.24
C LYS A 172 -15.86 6.19 21.93
N THR A 173 -16.57 5.25 21.31
CA THR A 173 -17.84 4.74 21.85
C THR A 173 -17.67 3.54 22.79
N THR A 174 -16.67 2.69 22.55
CA THR A 174 -16.45 1.46 23.32
C THR A 174 -15.11 1.42 24.04
N GLY A 175 -14.16 2.30 23.70
CA GLY A 175 -12.79 2.25 24.21
C GLY A 175 -11.92 1.15 23.59
N GLN A 176 -12.46 0.35 22.66
CA GLN A 176 -11.73 -0.73 22.01
C GLN A 176 -10.88 -0.22 20.84
N VAL A 177 -9.68 -0.78 20.71
CA VAL A 177 -8.77 -0.50 19.60
C VAL A 177 -9.08 -1.49 18.47
N THR A 178 -9.87 -1.05 17.50
CA THR A 178 -10.25 -1.85 16.33
C THR A 178 -9.63 -1.26 15.08
N PRO A 179 -8.87 -2.02 14.28
CA PRO A 179 -8.34 -1.53 13.00
C PRO A 179 -9.45 -1.02 12.08
N GLY A 180 -9.25 0.17 11.54
CA GLY A 180 -10.09 0.73 10.49
C GLY A 180 -9.69 0.16 9.13
N ARG A 181 -10.60 0.25 8.16
CA ARG A 181 -10.34 -0.21 6.79
C ARG A 181 -9.98 0.98 5.88
N PRO A 182 -8.89 0.91 5.09
CA PRO A 182 -8.48 2.02 4.21
C PRO A 182 -9.55 2.43 3.18
N GLU A 183 -10.34 1.49 2.68
CA GLU A 183 -11.44 1.75 1.74
C GLU A 183 -12.60 2.53 2.39
N LEU A 184 -12.65 2.52 3.73
CA LEU A 184 -13.59 3.27 4.55
C LEU A 184 -12.93 4.50 5.19
N ALA A 185 -11.89 5.03 4.56
CA ALA A 185 -11.24 6.23 5.02
C ALA A 185 -12.13 7.48 4.86
N ALA A 186 -12.01 8.37 5.85
CA ALA A 186 -12.60 9.70 5.89
C ALA A 186 -11.49 10.74 6.10
N LEU A 187 -11.50 11.85 5.37
CA LEU A 187 -10.58 12.97 5.63
C LEU A 187 -11.24 13.98 6.56
N TYR A 188 -10.48 14.44 7.54
CA TYR A 188 -10.84 15.53 8.42
C TYR A 188 -9.59 16.24 8.96
N ARG A 189 -9.49 17.56 8.73
CA ARG A 189 -8.37 18.42 9.14
C ARG A 189 -7.01 17.95 8.60
N ASP A 190 -7.00 17.55 7.33
CA ASP A 190 -5.85 16.94 6.65
C ASP A 190 -5.44 15.55 7.21
N PHE A 191 -6.26 14.93 8.07
CA PHE A 191 -6.06 13.57 8.59
C PHE A 191 -7.04 12.56 7.98
N ARG A 192 -6.54 11.41 7.54
CA ARG A 192 -7.26 10.18 7.22
C ARG A 192 -7.64 9.42 8.49
N PHE A 193 -8.93 9.22 8.69
CA PHE A 193 -9.47 8.34 9.72
C PHE A 193 -9.99 7.08 9.04
N PHE A 194 -9.47 5.91 9.42
CA PHE A 194 -9.93 4.65 8.87
C PHE A 194 -11.09 4.13 9.72
N CYS A 195 -12.27 4.01 9.14
CA CYS A 195 -13.44 3.47 9.85
C CYS A 195 -13.53 1.97 9.63
N SER A 196 -13.99 1.20 10.62
CA SER A 196 -14.05 -0.26 10.50
C SER A 196 -15.28 -0.77 9.73
N THR A 197 -16.34 0.04 9.59
CA THR A 197 -17.55 -0.29 8.82
C THR A 197 -18.11 0.96 8.10
N PRO A 198 -18.92 0.80 7.02
CA PRO A 198 -19.57 1.92 6.35
C PRO A 198 -20.41 2.79 7.27
N GLU A 199 -21.07 2.20 8.26
CA GLU A 199 -21.87 2.89 9.26
C GLU A 199 -20.99 3.76 10.17
N HIS A 200 -19.83 3.25 10.59
CA HIS A 200 -18.84 4.04 11.33
C HIS A 200 -18.30 5.20 10.50
N ARG A 201 -18.05 4.98 9.20
CA ARG A 201 -17.64 6.06 8.29
C ARG A 201 -18.72 7.13 8.16
N ALA A 202 -19.98 6.72 7.99
CA ALA A 202 -21.11 7.64 7.92
C ALA A 202 -21.27 8.44 9.22
N ALA A 203 -21.17 7.77 10.38
CA ALA A 203 -21.22 8.42 11.68
C ALA A 203 -20.06 9.41 11.89
N PHE A 204 -18.83 9.03 11.51
CA PHE A 204 -17.68 9.92 11.57
C PHE A 204 -17.86 11.14 10.67
N MET A 205 -18.29 10.95 9.42
CA MET A 205 -18.51 12.05 8.47
C MET A 205 -19.65 13.00 8.89
N ALA A 206 -20.63 12.50 9.63
CA ALA A 206 -21.75 13.31 10.14
C ALA A 206 -21.34 14.21 11.32
N SER A 207 -20.37 13.80 12.14
CA SER A 207 -19.92 14.57 13.32
C SER A 207 -18.45 14.29 13.65
N PRO A 208 -17.50 14.67 12.78
CA PRO A 208 -16.10 14.24 12.89
C PRO A 208 -15.41 14.78 14.15
N GLU A 209 -15.75 15.99 14.59
CA GLU A 209 -15.26 16.60 15.84
C GLU A 209 -15.51 15.76 17.10
N LYS A 210 -16.56 14.92 17.12
CA LYS A 210 -16.88 14.03 18.25
C LYS A 210 -15.87 12.89 18.40
N TYR A 211 -15.25 12.49 17.29
CA TYR A 211 -14.45 11.27 17.20
C TYR A 211 -12.97 11.57 16.90
N ALA A 212 -12.67 12.71 16.29
CA ALA A 212 -11.33 13.07 15.82
C ALA A 212 -10.33 13.33 16.96
N ASP A 213 -10.80 13.57 18.18
CA ASP A 213 -10.01 13.80 19.39
C ASP A 213 -9.80 12.52 20.24
N ALA A 214 -10.22 11.34 19.73
CA ALA A 214 -10.05 10.08 20.45
C ALA A 214 -8.57 9.83 20.78
N GLN A 215 -8.31 9.29 21.96
CA GLN A 215 -6.96 8.98 22.42
C GLN A 215 -6.79 7.46 22.48
N LEU A 216 -5.69 6.98 21.93
CA LEU A 216 -5.29 5.58 22.12
C LEU A 216 -4.95 5.36 23.60
N PRO A 217 -5.39 4.24 24.21
CA PRO A 217 -5.02 3.93 25.58
C PRO A 217 -3.49 3.84 25.72
N PRO A 218 -2.90 4.35 26.82
CA PRO A 218 -1.46 4.30 27.04
C PRO A 218 -0.99 2.85 27.05
N THR A 219 0.06 2.56 26.29
CA THR A 219 0.60 1.21 26.11
C THR A 219 1.18 0.68 27.43
N GLN A 220 0.36 -0.01 28.22
CA GLN A 220 0.86 -0.84 29.31
C GLN A 220 1.18 -2.22 28.76
N GLN A 221 2.47 -2.56 28.75
CA GLN A 221 2.93 -3.93 28.65
C GLN A 221 2.33 -4.73 29.79
N GLN A 222 1.33 -5.56 29.53
CA GLN A 222 0.90 -6.58 30.48
C GLN A 222 0.36 -7.78 29.71
N GLY A 223 1.04 -8.91 29.91
CA GLY A 223 0.54 -10.20 29.51
C GLY A 223 -0.74 -10.53 30.25
N ALA A 224 -1.72 -11.04 29.52
CA ALA A 224 -2.84 -11.76 30.08
C ALA A 224 -3.31 -12.80 29.06
N THR A 225 -3.48 -14.01 29.57
CA THR A 225 -4.05 -15.23 29.00
C THR A 225 -5.05 -15.01 27.87
N ALA A 226 -4.76 -15.65 26.73
CA ALA A 226 -5.49 -15.55 25.48
C ALA A 226 -6.90 -16.17 25.54
N PRO A 227 -7.96 -15.42 25.22
CA PRO A 227 -9.14 -15.98 24.58
C PRO A 227 -8.73 -16.52 23.20
N ALA A 228 -9.25 -17.68 22.80
CA ALA A 228 -8.91 -18.35 21.55
C ALA A 228 -8.94 -17.37 20.36
N ALA A 229 -7.76 -17.15 19.76
CA ALA A 229 -7.55 -16.16 18.71
C ALA A 229 -8.42 -16.48 17.49
N GLN A 230 -9.20 -15.49 17.03
CA GLN A 230 -9.80 -15.59 15.71
C GLN A 230 -8.67 -15.61 14.66
N PRO A 231 -8.74 -16.51 13.67
CA PRO A 231 -7.67 -16.69 12.70
C PRO A 231 -7.47 -15.42 11.86
N LYS A 232 -6.20 -15.00 11.73
CA LYS A 232 -5.79 -13.77 11.03
C LYS A 232 -5.91 -13.96 9.52
N LEU A 233 -6.46 -12.98 8.80
CA LEU A 233 -6.47 -12.95 7.34
C LEU A 233 -5.04 -12.71 6.81
N ALA A 234 -4.50 -13.66 6.05
CA ALA A 234 -3.18 -13.57 5.45
C ALA A 234 -3.19 -12.67 4.21
N LEU A 235 -2.05 -12.03 3.95
CA LEU A 235 -1.79 -11.24 2.74
C LEU A 235 -2.87 -10.21 2.41
N GLU A 236 -3.54 -9.66 3.42
CA GLU A 236 -4.62 -8.68 3.25
C GLU A 236 -5.73 -9.16 2.29
N GLY A 237 -5.93 -10.49 2.17
CA GLY A 237 -6.92 -11.11 1.29
C GLY A 237 -6.48 -11.34 -0.16
N PHE A 238 -5.23 -11.00 -0.53
CA PHE A 238 -4.72 -11.27 -1.87
C PHE A 238 -4.32 -12.75 -2.07
N CYS A 239 -4.52 -13.24 -3.29
CA CYS A 239 -4.23 -14.63 -3.66
C CYS A 239 -2.72 -14.92 -3.64
N PRO A 240 -2.22 -15.79 -2.74
CA PRO A 240 -0.79 -16.09 -2.62
C PRO A 240 -0.23 -16.75 -3.89
N VAL A 241 -1.02 -17.57 -4.59
CA VAL A 241 -0.60 -18.22 -5.84
C VAL A 241 -0.42 -17.20 -6.95
N ALA A 242 -1.34 -16.24 -7.09
CA ALA A 242 -1.21 -15.17 -8.06
C ALA A 242 0.03 -14.29 -7.78
N ILE A 243 0.30 -14.00 -6.51
CA ILE A 243 1.46 -13.22 -6.07
C ILE A 243 2.77 -13.96 -6.39
N VAL A 244 2.88 -15.25 -6.05
CA VAL A 244 4.13 -16.00 -6.21
C VAL A 244 4.38 -16.43 -7.65
N ASP A 245 3.37 -16.89 -8.39
CA ASP A 245 3.61 -17.41 -9.74
C ASP A 245 3.52 -16.33 -10.82
N ARG A 246 2.69 -15.30 -10.63
CA ARG A 246 2.45 -14.25 -11.64
C ARG A 246 2.89 -12.84 -11.21
N ARG A 247 3.36 -12.66 -9.97
CA ARG A 247 3.68 -11.33 -9.40
C ARG A 247 2.49 -10.37 -9.46
N ALA A 248 1.28 -10.91 -9.36
CA ALA A 248 0.03 -10.15 -9.47
C ALA A 248 -0.73 -10.16 -8.14
N TRP A 249 -1.09 -8.96 -7.66
CA TRP A 249 -1.96 -8.77 -6.50
C TRP A 249 -3.41 -8.89 -6.93
N VAL A 250 -3.89 -10.14 -7.01
CA VAL A 250 -5.28 -10.44 -7.35
C VAL A 250 -6.03 -10.72 -6.07
N GLU A 251 -7.16 -10.04 -5.86
CA GLU A 251 -8.03 -10.27 -4.71
C GLU A 251 -8.51 -11.73 -4.69
N GLY A 252 -8.45 -12.35 -3.52
CA GLY A 252 -9.05 -13.65 -3.29
C GLY A 252 -10.52 -13.53 -2.95
N ASN A 253 -11.26 -14.62 -3.15
CA ASN A 253 -12.66 -14.71 -2.75
C ASN A 253 -12.82 -15.65 -1.54
N GLU A 254 -13.74 -15.32 -0.64
CA GLU A 254 -14.03 -16.09 0.58
C GLU A 254 -14.52 -17.52 0.26
N ALA A 255 -15.23 -17.70 -0.85
CA ALA A 255 -15.71 -19.02 -1.28
C ALA A 255 -14.56 -19.99 -1.63
N SER A 256 -13.36 -19.47 -1.90
CA SER A 256 -12.16 -20.24 -2.21
C SER A 256 -11.14 -20.21 -1.07
N ALA A 257 -11.52 -19.86 0.16
CA ALA A 257 -10.58 -19.78 1.29
C ALA A 257 -9.99 -21.15 1.70
N ASP A 258 -8.81 -21.10 2.33
CA ASP A 258 -8.15 -22.22 3.02
C ASP A 258 -7.41 -21.71 4.27
N THR A 259 -7.20 -22.58 5.26
CA THR A 259 -6.50 -22.21 6.50
C THR A 259 -5.16 -22.92 6.58
N PHE A 260 -4.09 -22.16 6.84
CA PHE A 260 -2.75 -22.70 7.00
C PHE A 260 -1.99 -21.94 8.08
N ASP A 261 -1.36 -22.68 9.00
CA ASP A 261 -0.54 -22.15 10.11
C ASP A 261 -1.26 -21.04 10.91
N GLY A 262 -2.54 -21.28 11.21
CA GLY A 262 -3.39 -20.36 11.99
C GLY A 262 -3.89 -19.12 11.23
N GLN A 263 -3.65 -19.04 9.92
CA GLN A 263 -4.09 -17.92 9.09
C GLN A 263 -5.05 -18.36 7.98
N ILE A 264 -5.99 -17.48 7.63
CA ILE A 264 -6.91 -17.68 6.51
C ILE A 264 -6.28 -17.08 5.26
N TYR A 265 -6.15 -17.88 4.20
CA TYR A 265 -5.73 -17.44 2.87
C TYR A 265 -6.94 -17.41 1.94
N LEU A 266 -7.08 -16.33 1.17
CA LEU A 266 -8.07 -16.24 0.10
C LEU A 266 -7.40 -16.48 -1.25
N PHE A 267 -8.17 -17.00 -2.21
CA PHE A 267 -7.66 -17.37 -3.53
C PHE A 267 -8.58 -16.81 -4.60
N ALA A 268 -8.03 -16.39 -5.74
CA ALA A 268 -8.87 -15.81 -6.80
C ALA A 268 -9.72 -16.90 -7.46
N THR A 269 -9.25 -18.15 -7.47
CA THR A 269 -9.98 -19.32 -7.97
C THR A 269 -9.80 -20.55 -7.08
N THR A 270 -10.75 -21.50 -7.17
CA THR A 270 -10.62 -22.82 -6.51
C THR A 270 -9.39 -23.59 -6.99
N GLN A 271 -8.99 -23.43 -8.26
CA GLN A 271 -7.78 -24.05 -8.80
C GLN A 271 -6.50 -23.53 -8.13
N GLU A 272 -6.44 -22.24 -7.85
CA GLU A 272 -5.33 -21.63 -7.11
C GLU A 272 -5.32 -22.10 -5.65
N ARG A 273 -6.49 -22.23 -5.00
CA ARG A 273 -6.57 -22.87 -3.68
C ARG A 273 -5.98 -24.27 -3.70
N THR A 274 -6.39 -25.12 -4.65
CA THR A 274 -5.83 -26.47 -4.80
C THR A 274 -4.33 -26.47 -5.08
N THR A 275 -3.83 -25.49 -5.82
CA THR A 275 -2.39 -25.31 -6.09
C THR A 275 -1.63 -24.98 -4.80
N PHE A 276 -2.19 -24.12 -3.95
CA PHE A 276 -1.65 -23.81 -2.64
C PHE A 276 -1.63 -25.02 -1.71
N SER A 277 -2.74 -25.75 -1.57
CA SER A 277 -2.80 -26.90 -0.66
C SER A 277 -1.80 -28.01 -1.03
N LYS A 278 -1.38 -28.10 -2.32
CA LYS A 278 -0.32 -29.03 -2.76
C LYS A 278 1.09 -28.62 -2.32
N ASN A 279 1.36 -27.32 -2.16
CA ASN A 279 2.67 -26.82 -1.77
C ASN A 279 2.59 -25.51 -0.97
N GLN A 280 2.02 -25.59 0.22
CA GLN A 280 1.78 -24.43 1.09
C GLN A 280 3.09 -23.69 1.42
N PHE A 281 4.23 -24.41 1.48
CA PHE A 281 5.58 -23.87 1.72
C PHE A 281 6.05 -22.84 0.69
N ARG A 282 5.70 -23.06 -0.58
CA ARG A 282 6.10 -22.18 -1.67
C ARG A 282 5.35 -20.86 -1.63
N TYR A 283 4.09 -20.91 -1.20
CA TYR A 283 3.15 -19.81 -1.37
C TYR A 283 2.94 -18.98 -0.10
N ALA A 284 3.13 -19.57 1.08
CA ALA A 284 3.04 -18.85 2.34
C ALA A 284 4.18 -17.82 2.46
N PRO A 285 3.90 -16.59 2.92
CA PRO A 285 4.94 -15.61 3.21
C PRO A 285 5.85 -16.08 4.35
N VAL A 286 7.10 -15.63 4.31
CA VAL A 286 8.09 -15.92 5.36
C VAL A 286 7.59 -15.41 6.72
N LEU A 287 7.82 -16.21 7.78
CA LEU A 287 7.30 -15.95 9.13
C LEU A 287 5.79 -15.69 9.18
N GLY A 288 5.02 -16.29 8.28
CA GLY A 288 3.59 -16.05 8.21
C GLY A 288 3.24 -14.59 7.89
N GLY A 289 4.16 -13.86 7.25
CA GLY A 289 3.98 -12.45 6.89
C GLY A 289 4.54 -11.47 7.91
N ASP A 290 5.17 -11.93 8.98
CA ASP A 290 5.90 -11.05 9.88
C ASP A 290 7.29 -10.69 9.34
N CYS A 291 7.79 -9.54 9.77
CA CYS A 291 9.06 -8.97 9.34
C CYS A 291 10.26 -9.82 9.74
N ILE A 292 10.94 -10.40 8.76
CA ILE A 292 12.15 -11.19 9.00
C ILE A 292 13.30 -10.36 9.60
N VAL A 293 13.40 -9.08 9.25
CA VAL A 293 14.46 -8.19 9.75
C VAL A 293 14.23 -7.86 11.22
N THR A 294 12.99 -7.52 11.61
CA THR A 294 12.66 -7.26 13.01
C THR A 294 12.87 -8.51 13.87
N TYR A 295 12.47 -9.68 13.33
CA TYR A 295 12.68 -10.95 14.00
C TYR A 295 14.17 -11.27 14.17
N ALA A 296 15.00 -11.06 13.14
CA ALA A 296 16.44 -11.23 13.24
C ALA A 296 17.10 -10.32 14.27
N ASN A 297 16.68 -9.06 14.34
CA ASN A 297 17.33 -8.06 15.19
C ASN A 297 16.91 -8.17 16.66
N SER A 298 15.69 -8.64 16.94
CA SER A 298 15.10 -8.53 18.28
C SER A 298 14.34 -9.76 18.77
N GLY A 299 14.05 -10.72 17.89
CA GLY A 299 13.13 -11.83 18.12
C GLY A 299 11.65 -11.44 18.11
N ALA A 300 11.32 -10.15 17.98
CA ALA A 300 9.95 -9.68 17.97
C ALA A 300 9.23 -10.03 16.66
N ARG A 301 7.95 -10.37 16.77
CA ARG A 301 7.05 -10.64 15.64
C ARG A 301 6.25 -9.38 15.36
N VAL A 302 6.61 -8.70 14.28
CA VAL A 302 5.92 -7.49 13.81
C VAL A 302 5.36 -7.80 12.43
N ALA A 303 4.04 -7.65 12.27
CA ALA A 303 3.37 -7.90 11.00
C ALA A 303 3.95 -7.00 9.89
N GLY A 304 4.30 -7.62 8.76
CA GLY A 304 4.59 -6.89 7.53
C GLY A 304 3.32 -6.55 6.78
N SER A 305 3.47 -5.76 5.72
CA SER A 305 2.38 -5.38 4.81
C SER A 305 2.69 -5.81 3.38
N VAL A 306 1.64 -6.10 2.61
CA VAL A 306 1.74 -6.42 1.18
C VAL A 306 2.34 -5.28 0.36
N TYR A 307 2.14 -4.03 0.79
CA TYR A 307 2.70 -2.82 0.16
C TYR A 307 4.23 -2.73 0.32
N HIS A 308 4.77 -3.31 1.39
CA HIS A 308 6.21 -3.41 1.63
C HIS A 308 6.66 -4.86 1.52
N SER A 309 6.60 -5.41 0.31
CA SER A 309 7.01 -6.78 0.02
C SER A 309 8.29 -6.86 -0.82
N ALA A 310 9.02 -7.97 -0.70
CA ALA A 310 10.12 -8.32 -1.59
C ALA A 310 10.13 -9.82 -1.87
N PHE A 311 10.60 -10.18 -3.06
CA PHE A 311 10.91 -11.57 -3.41
C PHE A 311 12.40 -11.81 -3.31
N PHE A 312 12.78 -12.94 -2.71
CA PHE A 312 14.15 -13.42 -2.72
C PHE A 312 14.17 -14.95 -2.69
N ARG A 313 14.84 -15.58 -3.66
CA ARG A 313 14.86 -17.05 -3.84
C ARG A 313 13.46 -17.66 -3.82
N ASP A 314 12.56 -17.08 -4.62
CA ASP A 314 11.15 -17.47 -4.79
C ASP A 314 10.29 -17.42 -3.52
N ARG A 315 10.77 -16.79 -2.46
CA ARG A 315 10.02 -16.59 -1.21
C ARG A 315 9.54 -15.16 -1.10
N LEU A 316 8.31 -15.01 -0.60
CA LEU A 316 7.68 -13.72 -0.34
C LEU A 316 8.01 -13.25 1.08
N PHE A 317 8.65 -12.08 1.17
CA PHE A 317 8.95 -11.41 2.44
C PHE A 317 8.09 -10.16 2.55
N LEU A 318 7.52 -9.92 3.74
CA LEU A 318 6.75 -8.73 4.06
C LEU A 318 7.46 -7.94 5.15
N PHE A 319 7.32 -6.62 5.08
CA PHE A 319 7.98 -5.68 5.98
C PHE A 319 6.95 -4.65 6.49
N PRO A 320 7.12 -4.08 7.69
CA PRO A 320 6.21 -3.08 8.22
C PRO A 320 6.48 -1.69 7.62
N SER A 321 7.66 -1.53 6.98
CA SER A 321 8.09 -0.29 6.34
C SER A 321 9.17 -0.56 5.29
N ASP A 322 9.40 0.41 4.40
CA ASP A 322 10.47 0.32 3.41
C ASP A 322 11.88 0.36 4.03
N GLU A 323 12.05 0.88 5.24
CA GLU A 323 13.31 0.81 5.97
C GLU A 323 13.73 -0.65 6.18
N HIS A 324 12.83 -1.48 6.69
CA HIS A 324 13.07 -2.90 6.91
C HIS A 324 13.24 -3.65 5.59
N LYS A 325 12.45 -3.30 4.56
CA LYS A 325 12.60 -3.86 3.22
C LYS A 325 13.95 -3.52 2.60
N ARG A 326 14.45 -2.30 2.78
CA ARG A 326 15.77 -1.86 2.31
C ARG A 326 16.88 -2.60 3.04
N ALA A 327 16.83 -2.67 4.37
CA ALA A 327 17.78 -3.44 5.16
C ALA A 327 17.86 -4.90 4.67
N PHE A 328 16.72 -5.52 4.38
CA PHE A 328 16.68 -6.85 3.78
C PHE A 328 17.33 -6.88 2.39
N LYS A 329 17.00 -5.93 1.50
CA LYS A 329 17.53 -5.90 0.13
C LYS A 329 19.03 -5.64 0.06
N GLU A 330 19.59 -4.88 0.99
CA GLU A 330 21.02 -4.60 1.06
C GLU A 330 21.84 -5.85 1.44
N ASN A 331 21.30 -6.69 2.33
CA ASN A 331 21.97 -7.93 2.72
C ASN A 331 20.98 -9.09 2.94
N PRO A 332 20.36 -9.62 1.87
CA PRO A 332 19.29 -10.61 2.01
C PRO A 332 19.79 -11.94 2.56
N ALA A 333 21.07 -12.27 2.34
CA ALA A 333 21.67 -13.49 2.86
C ALA A 333 21.72 -13.53 4.40
N ALA A 334 21.87 -12.37 5.06
CA ALA A 334 21.88 -12.28 6.52
C ALA A 334 20.50 -12.58 7.16
N TYR A 335 19.41 -12.34 6.43
CA TYR A 335 18.05 -12.43 6.96
C TYR A 335 17.27 -13.63 6.43
N ALA A 336 17.51 -14.04 5.17
CA ALA A 336 16.62 -14.94 4.44
C ALA A 336 16.39 -16.30 5.11
N ASN A 337 17.27 -16.75 6.00
CA ASN A 337 17.15 -18.03 6.70
C ASN A 337 16.98 -17.92 8.21
N VAL A 338 16.73 -16.72 8.74
CA VAL A 338 16.49 -16.54 10.19
C VAL A 338 15.19 -17.25 10.63
N ASP A 339 14.26 -17.49 9.70
CA ASP A 339 13.06 -18.26 9.93
C ASP A 339 13.29 -19.79 9.96
N LEU A 340 14.52 -20.25 9.70
CA LEU A 340 14.89 -21.65 9.79
C LEU A 340 15.21 -22.01 11.23
N ALA A 341 14.27 -22.71 11.88
CA ALA A 341 14.41 -23.13 13.27
C ALA A 341 15.67 -23.97 13.46
N TYR A 342 16.37 -23.72 14.58
CA TYR A 342 17.60 -24.42 14.96
C TYR A 342 18.66 -24.48 13.86
N ASN A 343 18.72 -23.47 12.98
CA ASN A 343 19.63 -23.41 11.84
C ASN A 343 19.53 -24.66 10.93
N GLY A 344 18.36 -25.30 10.86
CA GLY A 344 18.10 -26.47 10.02
C GLY A 344 18.43 -27.81 10.68
N ALA A 345 18.86 -27.83 11.95
CA ALA A 345 19.07 -29.08 12.66
C ALA A 345 17.74 -29.78 13.01
N CYS A 346 17.75 -31.11 13.06
CA CYS A 346 16.60 -31.90 13.47
C CYS A 346 16.42 -31.82 15.00
N ILE A 347 15.47 -31.00 15.46
CA ILE A 347 15.23 -30.83 16.91
C ILE A 347 14.78 -32.13 17.60
N VAL A 348 14.04 -32.99 16.90
CA VAL A 348 13.54 -34.24 17.47
C VAL A 348 14.68 -35.23 17.72
N SER A 349 15.63 -35.38 16.80
CA SER A 349 16.80 -36.24 17.03
C SER A 349 17.63 -35.73 18.20
N LYS A 350 17.79 -34.40 18.31
CA LYS A 350 18.56 -33.79 19.38
C LYS A 350 17.93 -34.04 20.76
N LEU A 351 16.62 -33.82 20.90
CA LEU A 351 15.94 -33.94 22.19
C LEU A 351 15.63 -35.38 22.59
N ASN A 352 15.22 -36.23 21.64
CA ASN A 352 14.77 -37.59 21.95
C ASN A 352 15.87 -38.63 21.80
N LEU A 353 16.75 -38.48 20.80
CA LEU A 353 17.81 -39.45 20.49
C LEU A 353 19.20 -39.02 20.98
N ARG A 354 19.34 -37.77 21.44
CA ARG A 354 20.64 -37.17 21.83
C ARG A 354 21.66 -37.14 20.68
N GLN A 355 21.17 -37.00 19.45
CA GLN A 355 21.98 -36.94 18.24
C GLN A 355 21.77 -35.61 17.50
N ASP A 356 22.86 -34.92 17.17
CA ASP A 356 22.85 -33.71 16.35
C ASP A 356 22.82 -34.06 14.87
N LEU A 357 21.67 -34.54 14.39
CA LEU A 357 21.46 -34.80 12.97
C LEU A 357 21.04 -33.52 12.24
N ALA A 358 21.61 -33.30 11.07
CA ALA A 358 21.12 -32.27 10.15
C ALA A 358 19.70 -32.61 9.70
N GLY A 359 18.84 -31.61 9.60
CA GLY A 359 17.54 -31.77 8.97
C GLY A 359 17.68 -31.77 7.45
N ASP A 360 16.72 -32.42 6.79
CA ASP A 360 16.58 -32.38 5.34
C ASP A 360 15.37 -31.53 4.96
N PRO A 361 15.53 -30.53 4.06
CA PRO A 361 14.40 -29.76 3.52
C PRO A 361 13.25 -30.60 2.95
N GLN A 362 13.52 -31.82 2.44
CA GLN A 362 12.50 -32.73 1.93
C GLN A 362 11.48 -33.13 3.02
N PHE A 363 11.94 -33.19 4.27
CA PHE A 363 11.11 -33.48 5.43
C PHE A 363 10.70 -32.19 6.15
N GLY A 364 10.71 -31.04 5.48
CA GLY A 364 10.35 -29.76 6.11
C GLY A 364 8.91 -29.69 6.61
N LEU A 365 8.68 -28.88 7.66
CA LEU A 365 7.34 -28.40 8.03
C LEU A 365 7.36 -26.92 8.44
N MET A 366 6.19 -26.27 8.44
CA MET A 366 6.02 -24.91 8.95
C MET A 366 5.18 -24.97 10.22
N HIS A 367 5.60 -24.24 11.24
CA HIS A 367 4.86 -24.12 12.49
C HIS A 367 5.14 -22.75 13.12
N ASN A 368 4.08 -21.97 13.37
CA ASN A 368 4.14 -20.61 13.90
C ASN A 368 5.03 -19.68 13.05
N GLY A 369 4.98 -19.84 11.72
CA GLY A 369 5.74 -19.10 10.72
C GLY A 369 7.19 -19.58 10.54
N LEU A 370 7.70 -20.43 11.43
CA LEU A 370 9.06 -20.95 11.35
C LEU A 370 9.12 -22.23 10.53
N ARG A 371 10.22 -22.40 9.79
CA ARG A 371 10.52 -23.61 9.03
C ARG A 371 11.35 -24.55 9.89
N TYR A 372 10.88 -25.79 10.05
CA TYR A 372 11.61 -26.88 10.70
C TYR A 372 12.01 -27.90 9.66
N GLN A 373 13.16 -28.54 9.86
CA GLN A 373 13.66 -29.63 9.02
C GLN A 373 13.97 -30.82 9.91
N PHE A 374 13.76 -32.03 9.39
CA PHE A 374 14.00 -33.28 10.14
C PHE A 374 14.84 -34.23 9.32
N ALA A 375 15.58 -35.11 9.98
CA ALA A 375 16.43 -36.07 9.29
C ALA A 375 15.63 -37.18 8.57
N SER A 376 14.36 -37.38 8.95
CA SER A 376 13.45 -38.35 8.33
C SER A 376 11.98 -37.95 8.48
N ALA A 377 11.11 -38.59 7.68
CA ALA A 377 9.66 -38.45 7.79
C ALA A 377 9.12 -38.88 9.17
N ASP A 378 9.69 -39.91 9.80
CA ASP A 378 9.28 -40.38 11.13
C ASP A 378 9.54 -39.32 12.20
N LEU A 379 10.71 -38.67 12.16
CA LEU A 379 11.05 -37.61 13.10
C LEU A 379 10.18 -36.37 12.88
N ARG A 380 9.82 -36.07 11.62
CA ARG A 380 8.82 -35.04 11.31
C ARG A 380 7.46 -35.37 11.93
N ALA A 381 6.99 -36.61 11.80
CA ALA A 381 5.72 -37.05 12.37
C ALA A 381 5.70 -36.92 13.91
N VAL A 382 6.81 -37.23 14.57
CA VAL A 382 6.98 -37.04 16.02
C VAL A 382 6.84 -35.57 16.43
N PHE A 383 7.38 -34.63 15.64
CA PHE A 383 7.14 -33.21 15.88
C PHE A 383 5.65 -32.86 15.74
N GLN A 384 5.01 -33.31 14.66
CA GLN A 384 3.61 -32.98 14.37
C GLN A 384 2.64 -33.48 15.45
N ALA A 385 2.96 -34.60 16.10
CA ALA A 385 2.15 -35.14 17.20
C ALA A 385 2.19 -34.27 18.48
N ASN A 386 3.26 -33.49 18.69
CA ASN A 386 3.41 -32.61 19.85
C ASN A 386 4.36 -31.44 19.54
N PRO A 387 3.91 -30.46 18.73
CA PRO A 387 4.78 -29.38 18.25
C PRO A 387 5.27 -28.48 19.40
N ASP A 388 4.45 -28.24 20.44
CA ASP A 388 4.80 -27.38 21.58
C ASP A 388 6.03 -27.85 22.37
N ARG A 389 6.32 -29.16 22.35
CA ARG A 389 7.52 -29.74 22.96
C ARG A 389 8.80 -29.32 22.25
N TYR A 390 8.74 -29.08 20.94
CA TYR A 390 9.90 -28.89 20.07
C TYR A 390 9.96 -27.50 19.45
N ALA A 391 8.88 -26.72 19.52
CA ALA A 391 8.81 -25.41 18.92
C ALA A 391 9.78 -24.44 19.60
N VAL A 392 10.35 -23.53 18.82
CA VAL A 392 11.13 -22.40 19.32
C VAL A 392 10.22 -21.59 20.23
N ARG A 393 10.55 -21.53 21.52
CA ARG A 393 9.83 -20.70 22.48
C ARG A 393 10.22 -19.23 22.28
N PRO A 394 9.27 -18.29 22.36
CA PRO A 394 9.59 -16.87 22.48
C PRO A 394 10.51 -16.71 23.70
N GLN A 395 11.67 -16.06 23.53
CA GLN A 395 12.49 -15.71 24.68
C GLN A 395 11.69 -14.73 25.54
N ALA A 396 11.38 -15.11 26.78
CA ALA A 396 10.87 -14.18 27.77
C ALA A 396 11.96 -13.13 27.98
N ARG A 397 11.66 -11.87 27.64
CA ARG A 397 12.47 -10.73 28.08
C ARG A 397 12.04 -10.31 29.46
#